data_AF-A0A804MIV6-F1
#
_entry.id   AF-A0A804MIV6-F1
#
_cell.length_a   1.000
_cell.length_b   1.000
_cell.length_c   1.000
_cell.angle_alpha   90.00
_cell.angle_beta   90.00
_cell.angle_gamma   90.00
#
_symmetry.space_group_name_H-M   'P 1'
#
loop_
_entity.id
_entity.type
_entity.pdbx_description
1 polymer ?
#
loop_
_entity_poly.entity_id
_entity_poly.type
_entity_poly.pdbx_seq_one_letter_code
_entity_poly.pdbx_strand_id
1 'polypeptide(L)'
;MVYFKHNDMASLASTLEKLTRGNKRAEKIRRYIVVESIYQNSGQIAPLDEIVRLKEKYRFRVILEESHSFGVLGKSGHGLDEHYGVPVSVWPQLFLMFHRNAPPVVSDRGALLPSSQTRPNYLVKCLGQSGQQEWSHGTLAGGVRQRQPMYPLDNLVLT
;
A
#
# COMPACT_ATOMS: atom_id res chain seq x y z
N MET A 1 -6.59 3.25 -10.13
CA MET A 1 -6.20 2.53 -8.89
C MET A 1 -6.55 1.06 -9.08
N VAL A 2 -5.67 0.13 -8.70
CA VAL A 2 -5.90 -1.31 -8.82
C VAL A 2 -5.93 -1.89 -7.42
N TYR A 3 -6.77 -2.91 -7.21
CA TYR A 3 -6.92 -3.51 -5.90
C TYR A 3 -6.44 -4.97 -5.89
N PHE A 4 -5.94 -5.43 -4.74
CA PHE A 4 -5.69 -6.84 -4.47
C PHE A 4 -6.51 -7.29 -3.26
N LYS A 5 -6.77 -8.60 -3.18
CA LYS A 5 -7.55 -9.20 -2.09
C LYS A 5 -6.97 -8.86 -0.72
N HIS A 6 -7.85 -8.65 0.27
CA HIS A 6 -7.49 -8.33 1.64
C HIS A 6 -6.43 -9.28 2.16
N ASN A 7 -5.30 -8.70 2.56
CA ASN A 7 -4.15 -9.40 3.16
C ASN A 7 -3.69 -10.67 2.41
N ASP A 8 -3.92 -10.75 1.09
CA ASP A 8 -3.63 -11.93 0.27
C ASP A 8 -2.43 -11.65 -0.65
N MET A 9 -1.28 -12.23 -0.29
CA MET A 9 -0.02 -12.04 -0.99
C MET A 9 0.01 -12.72 -2.36
N ALA A 10 -0.75 -13.80 -2.57
CA ALA A 10 -0.87 -14.43 -3.88
C ALA A 10 -1.66 -13.54 -4.85
N SER A 11 -2.74 -12.91 -4.36
CA SER A 11 -3.48 -11.89 -5.12
C SER A 11 -2.62 -10.67 -5.40
N LEU A 12 -1.83 -10.19 -4.43
CA LEU A 12 -0.90 -9.09 -4.65
C LEU A 12 0.10 -9.45 -5.74
N ALA A 13 0.79 -10.58 -5.62
CA ALA A 13 1.76 -11.06 -6.61
C ALA A 13 1.15 -11.16 -8.02
N SER A 14 -0.05 -11.74 -8.15
CA SER A 14 -0.77 -11.83 -9.43
C SER A 14 -1.06 -10.45 -10.02
N THR A 15 -1.48 -9.49 -9.20
CA THR A 15 -1.74 -8.11 -9.63
C THR A 15 -0.45 -7.42 -10.08
N LEU A 16 0.64 -7.53 -9.32
CA LEU A 16 1.92 -6.93 -9.66
C LEU A 16 2.52 -7.52 -10.95
N GLU A 17 2.40 -8.84 -11.14
CA GLU A 17 2.79 -9.53 -12.37
C GLU A 17 2.02 -8.99 -13.57
N LYS A 18 0.68 -8.92 -13.49
CA LYS A 18 -0.17 -8.38 -14.57
C LYS A 18 0.19 -6.94 -14.94
N LEU A 19 0.53 -6.11 -13.95
CA LEU A 19 0.88 -4.70 -14.18
C LEU A 19 2.30 -4.51 -14.72
N THR A 20 3.18 -5.49 -14.54
CA THR A 20 4.58 -5.43 -14.98
C THR A 20 4.77 -6.11 -16.34
N ARG A 21 4.04 -7.20 -16.61
CA ARG A 21 4.15 -8.00 -17.83
C ARG A 21 3.90 -7.15 -19.08
N GLY A 22 4.85 -7.17 -20.02
CA GLY A 22 4.75 -6.51 -21.32
C GLY A 22 4.90 -4.98 -21.29
N ASN A 23 4.93 -4.36 -20.12
CA ASN A 23 4.99 -2.91 -20.01
C ASN A 23 6.44 -2.43 -19.84
N LYS A 24 7.18 -2.26 -20.96
CA LYS A 24 8.55 -1.71 -20.93
C LYS A 24 8.62 -0.30 -20.31
N ARG A 25 7.52 0.46 -20.32
CA ARG A 25 7.46 1.77 -19.65
C ARG A 25 7.32 1.63 -18.13
N ALA A 26 6.93 0.47 -17.60
CA ALA A 26 6.69 0.27 -16.18
C ALA A 26 7.93 0.52 -15.32
N GLU A 27 9.14 0.35 -15.87
CA GLU A 27 10.39 0.68 -15.18
C GLU A 27 10.59 2.19 -14.99
N LYS A 28 10.07 3.02 -15.91
CA LYS A 28 10.17 4.48 -15.86
C LYS A 28 9.06 5.11 -15.03
N ILE A 29 8.00 4.36 -14.75
CA ILE A 29 6.81 4.86 -14.09
C ILE A 29 6.88 4.54 -12.59
N ARG A 30 6.56 5.53 -11.75
CA ARG A 30 6.47 5.36 -10.29
C ARG A 30 5.20 4.60 -9.92
N ARG A 31 5.37 3.40 -9.35
CA ARG A 31 4.29 2.49 -8.95
C ARG A 31 4.41 2.21 -7.45
N TYR A 32 3.27 2.22 -6.76
CA TYR A 32 3.20 2.09 -5.30
C TYR A 32 2.22 1.00 -4.89
N ILE A 33 2.59 0.24 -3.88
CA ILE A 33 1.72 -0.67 -3.11
C ILE A 33 1.29 0.11 -1.88
N VAL A 34 0.00 0.17 -1.59
CA VAL A 34 -0.56 0.86 -0.43
C VAL A 34 -1.18 -0.17 0.49
N VAL A 35 -0.67 -0.27 1.71
CA VAL A 35 -1.09 -1.23 2.73
C VAL A 35 -1.23 -0.55 4.09
N GLU A 36 -2.18 -1.03 4.88
CA GLU A 36 -2.28 -0.70 6.30
C GLU A 36 -1.42 -1.68 7.08
N SER A 37 -0.73 -1.17 8.09
CA SER A 37 0.12 -1.97 8.96
C SER A 37 -0.70 -2.91 9.83
N ILE A 38 -1.72 -2.36 10.47
CA ILE A 38 -2.83 -3.10 11.07
C ILE A 38 -4.09 -2.64 10.34
N TYR A 39 -4.74 -3.58 9.66
CA TYR A 39 -5.95 -3.28 8.92
C TYR A 39 -7.10 -2.94 9.86
N GLN A 40 -7.65 -1.73 9.76
CA GLN A 40 -8.65 -1.20 10.70
C GLN A 40 -9.85 -2.12 10.90
N ASN A 41 -10.32 -2.76 9.83
CA ASN A 41 -11.55 -3.55 9.85
C ASN A 41 -11.36 -5.00 10.33
N SER A 42 -10.10 -5.46 10.47
CA SER A 42 -9.81 -6.85 10.77
C SER A 42 -8.83 -7.06 11.91
N GLY A 43 -8.06 -6.02 12.27
CA GLY A 43 -6.93 -6.13 13.18
C GLY A 43 -5.79 -6.98 12.64
N GLN A 44 -5.85 -7.42 11.38
CA GLN A 44 -4.79 -8.23 10.79
C GLN A 44 -3.55 -7.37 10.57
N ILE A 45 -2.40 -7.95 10.90
CA ILE A 45 -1.10 -7.35 10.63
C ILE A 45 -0.72 -7.69 9.18
N ALA A 46 -0.22 -6.70 8.43
CA ALA A 46 0.27 -6.93 7.08
C ALA A 46 1.58 -7.77 7.10
N PRO A 47 1.71 -8.81 6.24
CA PRO A 47 2.92 -9.64 6.15
C PRO A 47 4.03 -8.84 5.47
N LEU A 48 4.74 -8.05 6.27
CA LEU A 48 5.62 -7.02 5.77
C LEU A 48 6.81 -7.59 4.99
N ASP A 49 7.37 -8.70 5.45
CA ASP A 49 8.42 -9.48 4.80
C ASP A 49 8.05 -9.92 3.37
N GLU A 50 6.83 -10.41 3.18
CA GLU A 50 6.34 -10.81 1.85
C GLU A 50 6.13 -9.61 0.94
N ILE A 51 5.61 -8.51 1.48
CA ILE A 51 5.43 -7.25 0.76
C ILE A 51 6.79 -6.70 0.32
N VAL A 52 7.83 -6.76 1.16
CA VAL A 52 9.21 -6.40 0.81
C VAL A 52 9.71 -7.24 -0.36
N ARG A 53 9.56 -8.56 -0.27
CA ARG A 53 9.99 -9.47 -1.35
C ARG A 53 9.30 -9.13 -2.67
N LEU A 54 7.99 -8.85 -2.64
CA LEU A 54 7.21 -8.53 -3.82
C LEU A 54 7.51 -7.14 -4.39
N LYS A 55 7.69 -6.11 -3.54
CA LYS A 55 8.04 -4.76 -4.02
C LYS A 55 9.38 -4.76 -4.74
N GLU A 56 10.35 -5.53 -4.25
CA GLU A 56 11.67 -5.65 -4.86
C GLU A 56 11.60 -6.40 -6.19
N LYS A 57 10.96 -7.58 -6.20
CA LYS A 57 10.78 -8.40 -7.39
C LYS A 57 10.15 -7.62 -8.56
N TYR A 58 9.14 -6.80 -8.27
CA TYR A 58 8.37 -6.09 -9.30
C TYR A 58 8.74 -4.60 -9.47
N ARG A 59 9.73 -4.11 -8.70
CA ARG A 59 10.18 -2.70 -8.65
C ARG A 59 9.05 -1.71 -8.33
N PHE A 60 8.26 -2.05 -7.31
CA PHE A 60 7.28 -1.15 -6.71
C PHE A 60 7.88 -0.46 -5.48
N ARG A 61 7.30 0.68 -5.10
CA ARG A 61 7.49 1.30 -3.79
C ARG A 61 6.34 0.91 -2.89
N VAL A 62 6.48 1.06 -1.58
CA VAL A 62 5.42 0.79 -0.61
C VAL A 62 5.06 2.09 0.08
N ILE A 63 3.76 2.32 0.27
CA ILE A 63 3.21 3.30 1.20
C ILE A 63 2.58 2.48 2.30
N LEU A 64 3.16 2.58 3.48
CA LEU A 64 2.70 1.89 4.67
C LEU A 64 1.95 2.88 5.56
N GLU A 65 0.68 2.60 5.77
CA GLU A 65 -0.20 3.35 6.67
C GLU A 65 -0.02 2.76 8.08
N GLU A 66 0.39 3.58 9.05
CA GLU A 66 0.78 3.14 10.40
C GLU A 66 -0.22 3.57 11.48
N SER A 67 -1.45 3.96 11.09
CA SER A 67 -2.40 4.61 12.00
C SER A 67 -2.71 3.81 13.25
N HIS A 68 -2.75 2.49 13.09
CA HIS A 68 -3.14 1.56 14.15
C HIS A 68 -1.96 0.80 14.76
N SER A 69 -0.77 0.91 14.18
CA SER A 69 0.45 0.21 14.61
C SER A 69 1.39 1.08 15.42
N PHE A 70 1.38 2.41 15.23
CA PHE A 70 2.22 3.31 16.02
C PHE A 70 1.83 3.27 17.50
N GLY A 71 2.82 3.08 18.37
CA GLY A 71 2.65 2.86 19.81
C GLY A 71 2.18 1.44 20.20
N VAL A 72 1.97 0.55 19.21
CA VAL A 72 1.43 -0.80 19.42
C VAL A 72 2.43 -1.88 18.96
N LEU A 73 3.03 -1.71 17.79
CA LEU A 73 3.95 -2.68 17.18
C LEU A 73 5.41 -2.23 17.33
N GLY A 74 6.31 -3.20 17.51
CA GLY A 74 7.73 -2.97 17.80
C GLY A 74 8.02 -2.94 19.30
N LYS A 75 9.29 -3.13 19.69
CA LYS A 75 9.69 -3.12 21.11
C LYS A 75 9.58 -1.72 21.71
N SER A 76 9.86 -0.69 20.91
CA SER A 76 9.68 0.72 21.26
C SER A 76 8.38 1.33 20.73
N GLY A 77 7.54 0.53 20.06
CA GLY A 77 6.26 1.02 19.51
C GLY A 77 6.41 1.86 18.23
N HIS A 78 7.52 1.75 17.49
CA HIS A 78 7.72 2.58 16.28
C HIS A 78 6.89 2.13 15.07
N GLY A 79 6.24 0.98 15.13
CA GLY A 79 5.36 0.51 14.06
C GLY A 79 5.73 -0.88 13.54
N LEU A 80 5.22 -1.18 12.35
CA LEU A 80 5.32 -2.51 11.78
C LEU A 80 6.74 -2.85 11.29
N ASP A 81 7.48 -1.85 10.81
CA ASP A 81 8.87 -2.00 10.39
C ASP A 81 9.77 -2.46 11.55
N GLU A 82 9.61 -1.86 12.73
CA GLU A 82 10.32 -2.25 13.94
C GLU A 82 9.93 -3.66 14.38
N HIS A 83 8.64 -3.99 14.30
CA HIS A 83 8.13 -5.32 14.63
C HIS A 83 8.79 -6.43 13.78
N TYR A 84 9.00 -6.19 12.49
CA TYR A 84 9.69 -7.12 11.60
C TYR A 84 11.22 -6.97 11.63
N GLY A 85 11.77 -6.02 12.39
CA GLY A 85 13.21 -5.75 12.47
C GLY A 85 13.82 -5.28 11.15
N VAL A 86 13.02 -4.70 10.26
CA VAL A 86 13.49 -4.29 8.95
C VAL A 86 13.98 -2.84 9.04
N PRO A 87 15.26 -2.56 8.70
CA PRO A 87 15.84 -1.24 8.87
C PRO A 87 15.10 -0.17 8.06
N VAL A 88 14.89 1.01 8.64
CA VAL A 88 14.27 2.17 7.95
C VAL A 88 15.01 2.51 6.64
N SER A 89 16.31 2.25 6.55
CA SER A 89 17.13 2.51 5.36
C SER A 89 16.90 1.56 4.18
N VAL A 90 16.31 0.38 4.40
CA VAL A 90 15.89 -0.53 3.30
C VAL A 90 14.41 -0.34 2.95
N TRP A 91 13.71 0.54 3.68
CA TRP A 91 12.31 0.90 3.46
C TRP A 91 12.17 2.15 2.59
N PRO A 92 11.34 2.10 1.53
CA PRO A 92 11.02 3.29 0.79
C PRO A 92 9.95 4.07 1.56
N GLN A 93 10.30 5.29 1.97
CA GLN A 93 9.39 6.43 2.04
C GLN A 93 8.16 6.16 2.92
N LEU A 94 8.38 5.93 4.22
CA LEU A 94 7.30 5.91 5.20
C LEU A 94 6.50 7.21 5.06
N PHE A 95 5.35 7.12 4.41
CA PHE A 95 4.37 8.18 4.37
C PHE A 95 3.40 7.88 5.50
N LEU A 96 3.80 8.28 6.71
CA LEU A 96 2.88 8.46 7.83
C LEU A 96 1.84 9.50 7.38
N MET A 97 0.71 9.03 6.83
CA MET A 97 -0.41 9.89 6.45
C MET A 97 -1.21 10.23 7.71
N PHE A 98 -0.60 11.00 8.62
CA PHE A 98 -1.34 11.70 9.64
C PHE A 98 -1.29 13.20 9.38
N HIS A 99 -2.46 13.71 8.99
CA HIS A 99 -2.85 15.10 8.94
C HIS A 99 -2.13 16.01 7.93
N ARG A 100 -2.84 17.09 7.57
CA ARG A 100 -2.49 18.11 6.56
C ARG A 100 -1.11 18.78 6.71
N ASN A 101 -0.34 18.40 7.73
CA ASN A 101 1.00 18.89 8.04
C ASN A 101 2.06 17.77 8.01
N ALA A 102 1.77 16.62 7.37
CA ALA A 102 2.73 15.53 7.25
C ALA A 102 4.05 16.03 6.62
N PRO A 103 5.21 15.64 7.16
CA PRO A 103 6.49 16.06 6.63
C PRO A 103 6.66 15.56 5.18
N PRO A 104 7.40 16.32 4.35
CA PRO A 104 7.57 15.99 2.93
C PRO A 104 8.17 14.60 2.73
N VAL A 105 7.73 13.92 1.66
CA VAL A 105 8.13 12.54 1.33
C VAL A 105 9.65 12.46 1.20
N VAL A 106 10.28 11.57 1.97
CA VAL A 106 11.73 11.38 1.95
C VAL A 106 12.09 10.21 1.02
N SER A 107 13.02 10.42 0.10
CA SER A 107 13.64 9.41 -0.76
C SER A 107 14.36 8.34 0.06
N ASP A 108 14.62 7.18 -0.55
CA ASP A 108 15.51 6.14 -0.03
C ASP A 108 16.90 6.67 0.38
N ARG A 109 17.32 7.80 -0.22
CA ARG A 109 18.56 8.51 0.12
C ARG A 109 18.42 9.55 1.23
N GLY A 110 17.33 9.53 2.00
CA GLY A 110 17.10 10.51 3.08
C GLY A 110 16.78 11.93 2.58
N ALA A 111 16.58 12.13 1.28
CA ALA A 111 16.37 13.46 0.69
C ALA A 111 14.87 13.74 0.45
N LEU A 112 14.41 14.95 0.76
CA LEU A 112 13.05 15.38 0.43
C LEU A 112 12.78 15.27 -1.07
N LEU A 113 11.71 14.57 -1.43
CA LEU A 113 11.24 14.46 -2.80
C LEU A 113 10.45 15.72 -3.16
N PRO A 114 10.76 16.37 -4.30
CA PRO A 114 9.94 17.48 -4.79
C PRO A 114 8.51 17.00 -5.08
N SER A 115 7.51 17.89 -5.00
CA SER A 115 6.08 17.55 -5.18
C SER A 115 5.78 16.84 -6.51
N SER A 116 6.51 17.15 -7.58
CA SER A 116 6.41 16.41 -8.85
C SER A 116 6.80 14.93 -8.72
N GLN A 117 7.72 14.60 -7.80
CA GLN A 117 8.17 13.26 -7.45
C GLN A 117 7.29 12.56 -6.40
N THR A 118 6.38 13.27 -5.72
CA THR A 118 5.46 12.66 -4.74
C THR A 118 4.19 12.10 -5.39
N ARG A 119 3.77 12.61 -6.56
CA ARG A 119 2.55 12.12 -7.24
C ARG A 119 2.72 10.70 -7.81
N PRO A 120 2.05 9.67 -7.26
CA PRO A 120 2.10 8.32 -7.80
C PRO A 120 1.39 8.23 -9.15
N ASN A 121 1.97 7.48 -10.11
CA ASN A 121 1.30 7.23 -11.38
C ASN A 121 0.37 6.01 -11.30
N TYR A 122 0.73 5.03 -10.47
CA TYR A 122 -0.09 3.83 -10.24
C TYR A 122 -0.07 3.45 -8.76
N LEU A 123 -1.26 3.12 -8.26
CA LEU A 123 -1.50 2.67 -6.90
C LEU A 123 -2.17 1.30 -6.93
N VAL A 124 -1.54 0.34 -6.25
CA VAL A 124 -2.07 -0.99 -5.96
C VAL A 124 -2.44 -1.00 -4.47
N LYS A 125 -3.73 -1.07 -4.14
CA LYS A 125 -4.21 -0.96 -2.74
C LYS A 125 -4.86 -2.27 -2.29
N CYS A 126 -4.70 -2.60 -1.01
CA CYS A 126 -5.41 -3.70 -0.39
C CYS A 126 -6.93 -3.42 -0.36
N LEU A 127 -7.77 -4.39 -0.71
CA LEU A 127 -9.21 -4.33 -0.44
C LEU A 127 -9.45 -4.44 1.07
N GLY A 128 -10.44 -3.72 1.58
CA GLY A 128 -10.94 -3.95 2.94
C GLY A 128 -11.70 -5.29 3.04
N GLN A 129 -11.73 -5.89 4.23
CA GLN A 129 -12.43 -7.16 4.45
C GLN A 129 -13.92 -7.12 4.07
N SER A 130 -14.62 -6.04 4.43
CA SER A 130 -16.05 -5.89 4.08
C SER A 130 -16.27 -5.93 2.57
N GLY A 131 -15.36 -5.33 1.80
CA GLY A 131 -15.37 -5.38 0.34
C GLY A 131 -15.24 -6.81 -0.17
N GLN A 132 -14.38 -7.65 0.41
CA GLN A 132 -14.19 -9.02 -0.08
C GLN A 132 -15.43 -9.92 0.03
N GLN A 133 -16.22 -9.78 1.11
CA GLN A 133 -17.41 -10.62 1.30
C GLN A 133 -18.44 -10.40 0.18
N GLU A 134 -18.57 -9.18 -0.33
CA GLU A 134 -19.44 -8.90 -1.48
C GLU A 134 -18.92 -9.54 -2.78
N TRP A 135 -17.61 -9.73 -2.96
CA TRP A 135 -17.05 -10.40 -4.15
C TRP A 135 -17.21 -11.93 -4.12
N SER A 136 -17.22 -12.55 -2.94
CA SER A 136 -17.42 -14.01 -2.84
C SER A 136 -18.88 -14.42 -3.07
N HIS A 137 -19.85 -13.56 -2.75
CA HIS A 137 -21.28 -13.86 -2.95
C HIS A 137 -21.85 -13.36 -4.30
N GLY A 138 -21.08 -12.59 -5.07
CA GLY A 138 -21.58 -11.83 -6.23
C GLY A 138 -21.43 -12.45 -7.63
N THR A 139 -21.17 -13.75 -7.79
CA THR A 139 -21.13 -14.38 -9.14
C THR A 139 -22.52 -14.55 -9.79
N LEU A 140 -23.60 -14.09 -9.17
CA LEU A 140 -24.92 -14.07 -9.81
C LEU A 140 -25.03 -12.85 -10.74
N ALA A 141 -24.72 -13.11 -12.02
CA ALA A 141 -25.18 -12.44 -13.23
C ALA A 141 -25.78 -11.02 -13.03
N GLY A 142 -24.93 -10.00 -13.05
CA GLY A 142 -25.39 -8.61 -13.08
C GLY A 142 -24.35 -7.64 -12.54
N GLY A 143 -23.35 -7.30 -13.37
CA GLY A 143 -22.46 -6.16 -13.22
C GLY A 143 -22.13 -5.72 -11.79
N VAL A 144 -21.06 -6.27 -11.21
CA VAL A 144 -20.51 -5.83 -9.91
C VAL A 144 -20.16 -4.34 -9.99
N ARG A 145 -21.02 -3.49 -9.42
CA ARG A 145 -20.67 -2.09 -9.16
C ARG A 145 -19.64 -2.07 -8.03
N GLN A 146 -18.42 -1.63 -8.34
CA GLN A 146 -17.42 -1.32 -7.33
C GLN A 146 -18.03 -0.27 -6.38
N ARG A 147 -18.34 -0.64 -5.13
CA ARG A 147 -18.61 0.38 -4.11
C ARG A 147 -17.29 1.11 -3.83
N GLN A 148 -17.36 2.43 -3.82
CA GLN A 148 -16.23 3.26 -3.39
C GLN A 148 -15.86 2.89 -1.95
N PRO A 149 -14.55 2.80 -1.61
CA PRO A 149 -14.11 2.50 -0.25
C PRO A 149 -14.69 3.52 0.74
N MET A 150 -14.93 3.09 1.98
CA MET A 150 -15.50 3.88 3.08
C MET A 150 -14.77 5.21 3.33
N TYR A 151 -13.49 5.29 2.93
CA TYR A 151 -12.80 6.54 2.65
C TYR A 151 -12.59 6.68 1.13
N PRO A 152 -13.37 7.54 0.44
CA PRO A 152 -13.04 7.92 -0.91
C PRO A 152 -11.72 8.70 -0.85
N LEU A 153 -10.63 8.05 -1.27
CA LEU A 153 -9.38 8.72 -1.60
C LEU A 153 -9.55 9.64 -2.83
N ASP A 154 -10.77 9.90 -3.31
CA ASP A 154 -11.05 11.00 -4.23
C ASP A 154 -10.72 12.36 -3.57
N ASN A 155 -10.75 12.43 -2.23
CA ASN A 155 -10.19 13.54 -1.45
C ASN A 155 -8.66 13.46 -1.26
N LEU A 156 -8.01 12.41 -1.78
CA LEU A 156 -6.55 12.39 -1.98
C LEU A 156 -6.25 13.27 -3.19
N VAL A 157 -6.51 14.57 -3.02
CA VAL A 157 -6.03 15.60 -3.91
C VAL A 157 -4.51 15.61 -3.74
N LEU A 158 -3.84 14.82 -4.57
CA LEU A 158 -2.40 14.80 -4.75
C LEU A 158 -2.01 16.08 -5.51
N THR A 159 -2.26 17.26 -4.94
CA THR A 159 -1.67 18.52 -5.42
C THR A 159 -0.19 18.53 -5.09
#